data_AF-A0A5J9W3U1-F1
#
_entry.id   AF-A0A5J9W3U1-F1
#
_cell.length_a   1.000
_cell.length_b   1.000
_cell.length_c   1.000
_cell.angle_alpha   90.00
_cell.angle_beta   90.00
_cell.angle_gamma   90.00
#
_symmetry.space_group_name_H-M   'P 1'
#
loop_
_entity.id
_entity.type
_entity.pdbx_description
1 polymer ?
#
loop_
_entity_poly.entity_id
_entity_poly.type
_entity_poly.pdbx_seq_one_letter_code
_entity_poly.pdbx_strand_id
1 'polypeptide(L)'
;MAASQSQGPIATTTSRCESQTVRGRHLYEIAGYSLHKGLDKGKFIRSSNFTVGGYDWCIRYCPEDDKEYIAVYLVLMTRDAEVRALYEFSKCPTTLR
;
A
#
# COMPACT_ATOMS: atom_id res chain seq x y z
N MET A 1 -57.14 -25.63 29.63
CA MET A 1 -57.19 -25.23 28.21
C MET A 1 -56.04 -24.24 27.99
N ALA A 2 -54.91 -24.68 27.41
CA ALA A 2 -53.76 -23.81 27.13
C ALA A 2 -53.76 -23.47 25.64
N ALA A 3 -53.67 -22.18 25.30
CA ALA A 3 -53.62 -21.72 23.93
C ALA A 3 -52.19 -21.82 23.38
N SER A 4 -52.03 -22.44 22.21
CA SER A 4 -50.78 -22.49 21.46
C SER A 4 -50.60 -21.18 20.70
N GLN A 5 -49.47 -20.50 20.87
CA GLN A 5 -49.15 -19.28 20.12
C GLN A 5 -48.51 -19.65 18.78
N SER A 6 -49.10 -19.18 17.68
CA SER A 6 -48.54 -19.34 16.33
C SER A 6 -47.38 -18.38 16.11
N GLN A 7 -46.19 -18.90 15.78
CA GLN A 7 -45.05 -18.09 15.35
C GLN A 7 -45.44 -17.24 14.12
N GLY A 8 -45.27 -15.92 14.21
CA GLY A 8 -45.48 -14.98 13.09
C GLY A 8 -44.44 -15.17 11.98
N PRO A 9 -44.69 -14.59 10.78
CA PRO A 9 -43.78 -14.73 9.63
C PRO A 9 -42.39 -14.19 9.95
N ILE A 10 -41.36 -14.99 9.70
CA ILE A 10 -39.96 -14.61 9.90
C ILE A 10 -39.58 -13.57 8.84
N ALA A 11 -39.10 -12.41 9.27
CA ALA A 11 -38.56 -11.39 8.38
C ALA A 11 -37.13 -11.75 7.97
N THR A 12 -36.89 -11.90 6.66
CA THR A 12 -35.57 -12.17 6.10
C THR A 12 -34.93 -10.88 5.61
N THR A 13 -33.72 -10.57 6.09
CA THR A 13 -32.90 -9.46 5.58
C THR A 13 -31.76 -9.99 4.73
N THR A 14 -31.37 -9.25 3.69
CA THR A 14 -30.19 -9.56 2.87
C THR A 14 -29.20 -8.40 2.92
N SER A 15 -27.91 -8.72 2.81
CA SER A 15 -26.83 -7.75 2.68
C SER A 15 -25.80 -8.25 1.69
N ARG A 16 -25.16 -7.35 0.95
CA ARG A 16 -24.14 -7.66 -0.05
C ARG A 16 -22.86 -6.89 0.28
N CYS A 17 -21.72 -7.59 0.25
CA CYS A 17 -20.40 -6.98 0.32
C CYS A 17 -19.80 -6.96 -1.10
N GLU A 18 -19.27 -5.81 -1.52
CA GLU A 18 -18.51 -5.65 -2.76
C GLU A 18 -17.15 -5.04 -2.41
N SER A 19 -16.07 -5.70 -2.82
CA SER A 19 -14.72 -5.14 -2.70
C SER A 19 -14.39 -4.34 -3.95
N GLN A 20 -13.92 -3.11 -3.77
CA GLN A 20 -13.41 -2.29 -4.86
C GLN A 20 -11.89 -2.28 -4.83
N THR A 21 -11.26 -2.62 -5.95
CA THR A 21 -9.81 -2.51 -6.13
C THR A 21 -9.52 -1.17 -6.79
N VAL A 22 -8.78 -0.30 -6.10
CA VAL A 22 -8.31 0.98 -6.65
C VAL A 22 -6.88 0.81 -7.16
N ARG A 23 -6.63 1.22 -8.40
CA ARG A 23 -5.29 1.19 -9.00
C ARG A 23 -4.69 2.59 -9.00
N GLY A 24 -3.43 2.70 -8.58
CA GLY A 24 -2.65 3.93 -8.63
C GLY A 24 -1.26 3.68 -9.21
N ARG A 25 -0.59 4.76 -9.64
CA ARG A 25 0.81 4.76 -10.05
C ARG A 25 1.49 5.96 -9.41
N HIS A 26 2.69 5.73 -8.86
CA HIS A 26 3.52 6.79 -8.31
C HIS A 26 4.89 6.75 -8.98
N LEU A 27 5.38 7.90 -9.42
CA LEU A 27 6.75 8.05 -9.92
C LEU A 27 7.58 8.69 -8.82
N TYR A 28 8.63 8.01 -8.40
CA TYR A 28 9.56 8.50 -7.40
C TYR A 28 10.95 8.65 -8.04
N GLU A 29 11.41 9.90 -8.15
CA GLU A 29 12.74 10.23 -8.67
C GLU A 29 13.72 10.40 -7.51
N ILE A 30 14.86 9.71 -7.61
CA ILE A 30 15.99 9.85 -6.69
C ILE A 30 17.12 10.54 -7.46
N ALA A 31 17.17 11.86 -7.36
CA ALA A 31 18.24 12.65 -7.93
C ALA A 31 19.59 12.27 -7.30
N GLY A 32 20.65 12.20 -8.10
CA GLY A 32 21.98 11.87 -7.59
C GLY A 32 22.10 10.45 -7.03
N TYR A 33 21.32 9.48 -7.53
CA TYR A 33 21.29 8.08 -7.09
C TYR A 33 22.66 7.47 -6.71
N SER A 34 23.71 7.72 -7.49
CA SER A 34 25.06 7.20 -7.21
C SER A 34 25.69 7.76 -5.94
N LEU A 35 25.37 8.99 -5.54
CA LEU A 35 25.84 9.65 -4.32
C LEU A 35 25.20 9.09 -3.05
N HIS A 36 24.11 8.32 -3.21
CA HIS A 36 23.40 7.71 -2.11
C HIS A 36 23.84 6.26 -1.81
N LYS A 37 24.83 5.75 -2.56
CA LYS A 37 25.53 4.50 -2.22
C LYS A 37 26.49 4.80 -1.06
N GLY A 38 26.41 4.08 0.05
CA GLY A 38 27.16 4.40 1.28
C GLY A 38 26.31 5.00 2.40
N LEU A 39 24.99 4.78 2.40
CA LEU A 39 24.13 5.21 3.51
C LEU A 39 24.23 4.15 4.61
N ASP A 40 24.56 4.60 5.83
CA ASP A 40 24.69 3.72 7.00
C ASP A 40 23.56 2.68 7.06
N LYS A 41 23.92 1.47 7.49
CA LYS A 41 22.97 0.36 7.66
C LYS A 41 21.69 0.80 8.38
N GLY A 42 20.55 0.57 7.74
CA GLY A 42 19.23 0.91 8.27
C GLY A 42 18.75 2.33 7.92
N LYS A 43 19.54 3.14 7.22
CA LYS A 43 19.10 4.40 6.64
C LYS A 43 18.35 4.15 5.33
N PHE A 44 17.43 5.06 5.03
CA PHE A 44 16.63 5.02 3.81
C PHE A 44 16.32 6.42 3.33
N ILE A 45 16.12 6.55 2.02
CA ILE A 45 15.56 7.74 1.40
C ILE A 45 14.06 7.47 1.19
N ARG A 46 13.23 8.40 1.64
CA ARG A 46 11.77 8.26 1.60
C ARG A 46 11.18 9.22 0.58
N SER A 47 10.21 8.75 -0.20
CA SER A 47 9.38 9.61 -1.02
C SER A 47 8.50 10.53 -0.15
N SER A 48 7.88 11.54 -0.78
CA SER A 48 6.68 12.15 -0.22
C SER A 48 5.55 11.12 -0.11
N ASN A 49 4.58 11.39 0.77
CA ASN A 49 3.39 10.57 0.82
C ASN A 49 2.57 10.72 -0.47
N PHE A 50 1.92 9.65 -0.89
CA PHE A 50 0.97 9.64 -1.99
C PHE A 50 -0.25 8.79 -1.63
N THR A 51 -1.41 9.17 -2.15
CA THR A 51 -2.69 8.56 -1.76
C THR A 51 -3.18 7.60 -2.86
N VAL A 52 -3.49 6.36 -2.50
CA VAL A 52 -4.12 5.36 -3.38
C VAL A 52 -5.13 4.57 -2.55
N GLY A 53 -6.36 4.43 -3.08
CA GLY A 53 -7.42 3.69 -2.39
C GLY A 53 -7.92 4.34 -1.10
N GLY A 54 -7.69 5.65 -0.92
CA GLY A 54 -8.02 6.37 0.32
C GLY A 54 -6.99 6.25 1.44
N TYR A 55 -5.86 5.57 1.17
CA TYR A 55 -4.77 5.41 2.13
C TYR A 55 -3.52 6.15 1.64
N ASP A 56 -2.76 6.67 2.60
CA ASP A 56 -1.47 7.29 2.36
C ASP A 56 -0.36 6.26 2.41
N TRP A 57 0.53 6.35 1.44
CA TRP A 57 1.64 5.45 1.23
C TRP A 57 2.93 6.25 1.03
N CYS A 58 4.08 5.63 1.28
CA CYS A 58 5.35 6.13 0.80
C CYS A 58 6.22 4.99 0.28
N ILE A 59 7.23 5.33 -0.53
CA ILE A 59 8.27 4.41 -0.96
C ILE A 59 9.54 4.68 -0.14
N ARG A 60 10.17 3.63 0.38
CA ARG A 60 11.50 3.69 0.99
C ARG A 60 12.53 3.02 0.08
N TYR A 61 13.58 3.75 -0.24
CA TYR A 61 14.78 3.27 -0.90
C TYR A 61 15.88 3.04 0.13
N CYS A 62 16.34 1.81 0.26
CA CYS A 62 17.41 1.41 1.18
C CYS A 62 18.59 0.90 0.33
N PRO A 63 19.63 1.72 0.10
CA PRO A 63 20.87 1.21 -0.46
C PRO A 63 21.55 0.38 0.63
N GLU A 64 21.87 -0.88 0.30
CA GLU A 64 22.70 -1.71 1.17
C GLU A 64 24.15 -1.55 0.70
N ASP A 65 25.01 -1.02 1.57
CA ASP A 65 26.38 -0.61 1.22
C ASP A 65 27.25 -1.76 0.73
N ASP A 66 27.02 -2.96 1.23
CA ASP A 66 27.85 -4.14 0.98
C ASP A 66 27.24 -5.11 -0.04
N LYS A 67 26.17 -4.71 -0.76
CA LYS A 67 25.42 -5.62 -1.63
C LYS A 67 25.24 -5.07 -3.04
N GLU A 68 25.23 -5.99 -4.01
CA GLU A 68 24.97 -5.68 -5.42
C GLU A 68 23.49 -5.39 -5.72
N TYR A 69 22.63 -5.36 -4.71
CA TYR A 69 21.20 -5.10 -4.85
C TYR A 69 20.75 -3.96 -3.93
N ILE A 70 19.61 -3.38 -4.27
CA ILE A 70 18.90 -2.38 -3.45
C ILE A 70 17.61 -2.98 -2.91
N ALA A 71 17.17 -2.52 -1.75
CA ALA A 71 15.85 -2.85 -1.24
C ALA A 71 14.90 -1.66 -1.42
N VAL A 72 13.69 -1.93 -1.90
CA VAL A 72 12.63 -0.94 -2.09
C VAL A 72 11.36 -1.45 -1.41
N TYR A 73 10.74 -0.61 -0.58
CA TYR A 73 9.56 -0.97 0.20
C TYR A 73 8.41 0.00 -0.08
N LEU A 74 7.20 -0.55 -0.24
CA LEU A 74 5.95 0.21 -0.15
C LEU A 74 5.51 0.19 1.31
N VAL A 75 5.27 1.36 1.90
CA VAL A 75 4.94 1.50 3.32
C VAL A 75 3.61 2.23 3.46
N LEU A 76 2.68 1.62 4.20
CA LEU A 76 1.43 2.24 4.61
C LEU A 76 1.70 3.29 5.69
N MET A 77 1.22 4.51 5.47
CA MET A 77 1.42 5.66 6.35
C MET A 77 0.13 6.06 7.09
N THR A 78 -1.04 5.67 6.58
CA THR A 78 -2.31 5.83 7.31
C THR A 78 -2.25 5.07 8.62
N ARG A 79 -2.48 5.79 9.73
CA ARG A 79 -2.50 5.21 11.08
C ARG A 79 -3.72 4.31 11.25
N ASP A 80 -3.55 3.27 12.07
CA ASP A 80 -4.62 2.36 12.49
C ASP A 80 -5.39 1.70 11.32
N ALA A 81 -4.72 1.56 10.17
CA ALA A 81 -5.26 0.90 8.99
C ALA A 81 -4.51 -0.40 8.70
N GLU A 82 -5.26 -1.44 8.34
CA GLU A 82 -4.73 -2.68 7.79
C GLU A 82 -5.35 -2.88 6.40
N VAL A 83 -4.49 -3.01 5.38
CA VAL A 83 -4.94 -3.12 3.99
C VAL A 83 -4.10 -4.14 3.23
N ARG A 84 -4.71 -4.74 2.21
CA ARG A 84 -3.99 -5.57 1.23
C ARG A 84 -3.72 -4.75 -0.03
N ALA A 85 -2.45 -4.68 -0.42
CA ALA A 85 -2.02 -4.06 -1.67
C ALA A 85 -1.31 -5.09 -2.55
N LEU A 86 -1.63 -5.08 -3.84
CA LEU A 86 -0.85 -5.73 -4.89
C LEU A 86 -0.07 -4.64 -5.61
N TYR A 87 1.25 -4.78 -5.68
CA TYR A 87 2.12 -3.76 -6.25
C TYR A 87 3.27 -4.37 -7.02
N GLU A 88 3.79 -3.57 -7.94
CA GLU A 88 4.96 -3.89 -8.76
C GLU A 88 5.89 -2.68 -8.77
N PHE A 89 7.17 -2.93 -8.55
CA PHE A 89 8.21 -1.92 -8.76
C PHE A 89 8.87 -2.17 -10.12
N SER A 90 8.87 -1.14 -10.95
CA SER A 90 9.58 -1.15 -12.21
C SER A 90 10.44 0.10 -12.33
N LYS A 91 11.60 -0.04 -12.97
CA LYS A 91 12.38 1.13 -13.39
C LYS A 91 11.55 1.85 -14.44
N CYS A 92 11.30 3.14 -14.24
CA CYS A 92 10.69 3.92 -15.30
C CYS A 92 11.67 3.91 -16.49
N PRO A 93 11.23 3.54 -17.71
CA PRO A 93 12.06 3.74 -18.89
C PRO A 93 12.41 5.22 -18.93
N THR A 94 13.70 5.52 -18.92
CA THR A 94 14.25 6.88 -18.88
C THR A 94 13.44 7.78 -19.78
N THR A 95 12.66 8.69 -19.20
CA THR A 95 12.12 9.79 -20.00
C THR A 95 13.25 10.80 -20.08
N LEU A 96 13.79 10.97 -21.28
CA LEU A 96 14.79 11.98 -21.61
C LEU A 96 14.39 13.33 -21.02
N ARG A 97 15.12 13.81 -20.01
CA ARG A 97 15.76 15.13 -19.94
C ARG A 97 16.40 15.36 -18.58
#